data_AF-A0A9D4CM13-F1
#
_entry.id   AF-A0A9D4CM13-F1
#
_cell.length_a   1.000
_cell.length_b   1.000
_cell.length_c   1.000
_cell.angle_alpha   90.00
_cell.angle_beta   90.00
_cell.angle_gamma   90.00
#
_symmetry.space_group_name_H-M   'P 1'
#
loop_
_entity.id
_entity.type
_entity.pdbx_description
1 polymer ?
#
loop_
_entity_poly.entity_id
_entity_poly.type
_entity_poly.pdbx_seq_one_letter_code
_entity_poly.pdbx_strand_id
1 'polypeptide(L)'
;MKSTSAYRTIVDIGATTQKNKAIVLSLLAAHALSGCDTVARLAGIGKIKVIKQLEKGLHLDHLDVKEASFDLVLSEATTFIAACYGRYNKASMSDVRYDVWLSTIGKINIRNMPKLQALPPTTGSFLENVKRAHLQACIWKATLEQDPPTFNVTEFGWKKRKWARFFHPSYLPMKNR
;
A
#
# COMPACT_ATOMS: atom_id res chain seq x y z
N MET A 1 -40.51 -3.27 19.45
CA MET A 1 -39.74 -3.07 18.20
C MET A 1 -38.86 -4.29 17.97
N LYS A 2 -39.06 -5.03 16.87
CA LYS A 2 -38.21 -6.19 16.52
C LYS A 2 -36.91 -5.66 15.92
N SER A 3 -35.77 -5.97 16.55
CA SER A 3 -34.43 -5.64 16.08
C SER A 3 -34.14 -6.33 14.74
N THR A 4 -33.62 -5.59 13.77
CA THR A 4 -33.35 -6.02 12.39
C THR A 4 -31.94 -6.58 12.17
N SER A 5 -31.10 -6.81 13.19
CA SER A 5 -29.78 -7.40 12.96
C SER A 5 -29.83 -8.92 13.00
N ALA A 6 -29.89 -9.56 11.82
CA ALA A 6 -29.57 -10.97 11.68
C ALA A 6 -28.13 -11.21 12.18
N TYR A 7 -28.00 -11.90 13.31
CA TYR A 7 -26.79 -12.45 13.94
C TYR A 7 -25.53 -11.56 13.98
N ARG A 8 -25.12 -11.14 15.18
CA ARG A 8 -23.76 -10.59 15.40
C ARG A 8 -22.73 -11.67 15.10
N THR A 9 -21.89 -11.46 14.09
CA THR A 9 -20.69 -12.28 13.88
C THR A 9 -19.71 -11.98 15.00
N ILE A 10 -19.44 -12.98 15.85
CA ILE A 10 -18.36 -12.91 16.83
C ILE A 10 -17.07 -13.30 16.10
N VAL A 11 -16.08 -12.39 16.10
CA VAL A 11 -14.76 -12.65 15.52
C VAL A 11 -13.78 -12.86 16.67
N ASP A 12 -13.26 -14.07 16.79
CA ASP A 12 -12.16 -14.37 17.70
C ASP A 12 -10.83 -13.99 17.03
N ILE A 13 -10.19 -12.94 17.54
CA ILE A 13 -8.92 -12.43 17.01
C ILE A 13 -7.79 -13.45 17.20
N GLY A 14 -7.78 -14.16 18.34
CA GLY A 14 -6.77 -15.18 18.65
C GLY A 14 -6.87 -16.37 17.69
N ALA A 15 -8.07 -16.92 17.52
CA ALA A 15 -8.32 -18.00 16.58
C ALA A 15 -8.04 -17.57 15.12
N THR A 16 -8.40 -16.34 14.75
CA THR A 16 -8.12 -15.79 13.42
C THR A 16 -6.62 -15.64 13.18
N THR A 17 -5.88 -15.16 14.18
CA THR A 17 -4.42 -15.02 14.10
C THR A 17 -3.75 -16.38 13.97
N GLN A 18 -4.17 -17.36 14.78
CA GLN A 18 -3.67 -18.73 14.74
C GLN A 18 -3.90 -19.38 13.37
N LYS A 19 -5.09 -19.20 12.78
CA LYS A 19 -5.44 -19.74 11.47
C LYS A 19 -4.59 -19.14 10.34
N ASN A 20 -4.22 -17.86 10.47
CA ASN A 20 -3.58 -17.09 9.40
C ASN A 20 -2.09 -16.80 9.68
N LYS A 21 -1.44 -17.59 10.55
CA LYS A 21 -0.04 -17.38 10.97
C LYS A 21 0.93 -17.09 9.83
N ALA A 22 0.77 -17.77 8.70
CA ALA A 22 1.65 -17.64 7.54
C ALA A 22 1.68 -16.21 6.95
N ILE A 23 0.62 -15.42 7.14
CA ILE A 23 0.52 -14.06 6.58
C ILE A 23 0.62 -12.96 7.64
N VAL A 24 0.59 -13.31 8.94
CA VAL A 24 0.51 -12.34 10.05
C VAL A 24 1.71 -11.39 10.04
N LEU A 25 2.91 -11.90 9.80
CA LEU A 25 4.13 -11.07 9.82
C LEU A 25 4.09 -9.95 8.78
N SER A 26 3.65 -10.25 7.56
CA SER A 26 3.55 -9.26 6.48
C SER A 26 2.21 -8.49 6.47
N LEU A 27 1.29 -8.78 7.39
CA LEU A 27 -0.07 -8.22 7.37
C LEU A 27 -0.08 -6.71 7.60
N LEU A 28 0.72 -6.22 8.55
CA LEU A 28 0.83 -4.78 8.84
C LEU A 28 1.40 -4.03 7.65
N ALA A 29 2.53 -4.50 7.13
CA ALA A 29 3.18 -3.97 5.94
C ALA A 29 2.22 -3.92 4.73
N ALA A 30 1.52 -5.03 4.47
CA ALA A 30 0.57 -5.14 3.37
C ALA A 30 -0.66 -4.25 3.57
N HIS A 31 -1.13 -4.09 4.81
CA HIS A 31 -2.22 -3.19 5.14
C HIS A 31 -1.84 -1.72 4.88
N ALA A 32 -0.67 -1.28 5.33
CA ALA A 32 -0.15 0.05 5.07
C ALA A 32 0.02 0.30 3.57
N LEU A 33 0.72 -0.60 2.86
CA LEU A 33 1.05 -0.45 1.45
C LEU A 33 -0.18 -0.41 0.53
N SER A 34 -1.21 -1.20 0.83
CA SER A 34 -2.46 -1.22 0.05
C SER A 34 -3.40 -0.05 0.35
N GLY A 35 -3.10 0.73 1.38
CA GLY A 35 -3.82 1.92 1.80
C GLY A 35 -4.52 1.77 3.14
N CYS A 36 -4.40 2.79 3.98
CA CYS A 36 -5.03 2.95 5.29
C CYS A 36 -5.39 4.43 5.48
N ASP A 37 -5.76 4.87 6.69
CA ASP A 37 -6.17 6.26 6.93
C ASP A 37 -5.07 7.28 6.59
N THR A 38 -3.79 6.90 6.69
CA THR A 38 -2.63 7.77 6.44
C THR A 38 -1.92 7.49 5.12
N VAL A 39 -2.28 6.40 4.41
CA VAL A 39 -1.62 5.97 3.16
C VAL A 39 -2.66 5.79 2.08
N ALA A 40 -2.43 6.39 0.91
CA ALA A 40 -3.41 6.37 -0.17
C ALA A 40 -3.70 4.94 -0.65
N ARG A 41 -4.99 4.68 -0.91
CA ARG A 41 -5.43 3.44 -1.55
C ARG A 41 -4.99 3.38 -3.01
N LEU A 42 -4.60 2.19 -3.45
CA LEU A 42 -4.29 1.89 -4.85
C LEU A 42 -5.57 1.51 -5.63
N ALA A 43 -5.78 2.16 -6.78
CA ALA A 43 -6.96 1.93 -7.62
C ALA A 43 -7.07 0.47 -8.08
N GLY A 44 -8.25 -0.13 -7.97
CA GLY A 44 -8.48 -1.52 -8.39
C GLY A 44 -7.89 -2.59 -7.45
N ILE A 45 -7.22 -2.18 -6.36
CA ILE A 45 -6.73 -3.07 -5.32
C ILE A 45 -7.64 -2.96 -4.09
N GLY A 46 -8.01 -4.12 -3.55
CA GLY A 46 -8.79 -4.25 -2.33
C GLY A 46 -8.16 -5.29 -1.40
N LYS A 47 -8.54 -5.30 -0.12
CA LYS A 47 -7.89 -6.12 0.92
C LYS A 47 -7.90 -7.61 0.61
N ILE A 48 -8.95 -8.13 -0.04
CA ILE A 48 -9.01 -9.53 -0.48
C ILE A 48 -7.90 -9.87 -1.48
N LYS A 49 -7.59 -8.98 -2.44
CA LYS A 49 -6.51 -9.23 -3.42
C LYS A 49 -5.15 -9.29 -2.73
N VAL A 50 -4.95 -8.42 -1.74
CA VAL A 50 -3.71 -8.33 -0.94
C VAL A 50 -3.52 -9.61 -0.13
N ILE A 51 -4.54 -10.03 0.61
CA ILE A 51 -4.53 -11.29 1.38
C ILE A 51 -4.23 -12.48 0.46
N LYS A 52 -4.87 -12.56 -0.71
CA LYS A 52 -4.59 -13.61 -1.69
C LYS A 52 -3.15 -13.65 -2.20
N GLN A 53 -2.45 -12.52 -2.25
CA GLN A 53 -1.02 -12.53 -2.61
C GLN A 53 -0.15 -12.99 -1.45
N LEU A 54 -0.49 -12.58 -0.21
CA LEU A 54 0.17 -13.10 0.99
C LEU A 54 0.00 -14.63 1.12
N GLU A 55 -1.22 -15.14 0.89
CA GLU A 55 -1.52 -16.58 0.89
C GLU A 55 -0.79 -17.37 -0.21
N LYS A 56 -0.37 -16.69 -1.29
CA LYS A 56 0.47 -17.28 -2.35
C LYS A 56 1.96 -17.29 -2.00
N GLY A 57 2.35 -16.84 -0.81
CA GLY A 57 3.73 -16.78 -0.35
C GLY A 57 4.50 -15.54 -0.83
N LEU A 58 3.82 -14.49 -1.30
CA LEU A 58 4.49 -13.20 -1.43
C LEU A 58 4.59 -12.55 -0.04
N HIS A 59 5.78 -12.12 0.31
CA HIS A 59 6.08 -11.51 1.60
C HIS A 59 6.52 -10.05 1.44
N LEU A 60 6.42 -9.31 2.54
CA LEU A 60 6.94 -7.96 2.70
C LEU A 60 7.85 -7.98 3.92
N ASP A 61 9.12 -8.34 3.71
CA ASP A 61 10.09 -8.58 4.78
C ASP A 61 10.90 -7.32 5.12
N HIS A 62 10.97 -6.37 4.18
CA HIS A 62 11.74 -5.13 4.35
C HIS A 62 10.82 -3.95 4.68
N LEU A 63 9.60 -3.94 4.16
CA LEU A 63 8.62 -2.92 4.50
C LEU A 63 8.21 -3.10 5.96
N ASP A 64 8.44 -2.08 6.80
CA ASP A 64 8.32 -2.08 8.28
C ASP A 64 9.61 -2.35 9.07
N VAL A 65 10.74 -2.56 8.38
CA VAL A 65 12.07 -2.69 9.00
C VAL A 65 12.83 -1.39 8.85
N LYS A 66 12.99 -0.64 9.95
CA LYS A 66 13.59 0.70 9.96
C LYS A 66 14.98 0.76 9.33
N GLU A 67 15.77 -0.28 9.52
CA GLU A 67 17.16 -0.39 9.06
C GLU A 67 17.27 -0.89 7.61
N ALA A 68 16.15 -1.29 6.98
CA ALA A 68 16.17 -1.77 5.61
C ALA A 68 16.50 -0.64 4.64
N SER A 69 17.32 -0.96 3.63
CA SER A 69 17.55 -0.04 2.51
C SER A 69 16.23 0.27 1.81
N PHE A 70 15.96 1.55 1.59
CA PHE A 70 14.72 1.96 0.94
C PHE A 70 14.59 1.41 -0.49
N ASP A 71 15.71 1.14 -1.17
CA ASP A 71 15.68 0.50 -2.50
C ASP A 71 15.15 -0.94 -2.44
N LEU A 72 15.49 -1.69 -1.38
CA LEU A 72 14.94 -3.02 -1.14
C LEU A 72 13.44 -2.94 -0.83
N VAL A 73 13.05 -2.00 0.05
CA VAL A 73 11.64 -1.75 0.39
C VAL A 73 10.83 -1.42 -0.88
N LEU A 74 11.35 -0.55 -1.73
CA LEU A 74 10.69 -0.13 -2.96
C LEU A 74 10.58 -1.27 -3.98
N SER A 75 11.66 -2.05 -4.15
CA SER A 75 11.68 -3.21 -5.04
C SER A 75 10.66 -4.27 -4.61
N GLU A 76 10.65 -4.61 -3.32
CA GLU A 76 9.72 -5.56 -2.72
C GLU A 76 8.26 -5.08 -2.85
N ALA A 77 7.99 -3.83 -2.48
CA ALA A 77 6.66 -3.23 -2.61
C ALA A 77 6.17 -3.19 -4.07
N THR A 78 7.07 -2.91 -5.02
CA THR A 78 6.76 -2.90 -6.46
C THR A 78 6.38 -4.30 -6.92
N THR A 79 7.16 -5.31 -6.55
CA THR A 79 6.89 -6.72 -6.87
C THR A 79 5.53 -7.16 -6.32
N PHE A 80 5.28 -6.86 -5.05
CA PHE A 80 4.04 -7.23 -4.36
C PHE A 80 2.80 -6.58 -4.99
N ILE A 81 2.86 -5.27 -5.28
CA ILE A 81 1.72 -4.54 -5.86
C ILE A 81 1.53 -4.88 -7.33
N ALA A 82 2.60 -5.11 -8.10
CA ALA A 82 2.50 -5.63 -9.46
C ALA A 82 1.71 -6.95 -9.47
N ALA A 83 2.03 -7.88 -8.57
CA ALA A 83 1.32 -9.15 -8.42
C ALA A 83 -0.17 -8.94 -8.07
N CYS A 84 -0.51 -7.91 -7.29
CA CYS A 84 -1.91 -7.55 -7.01
C CYS A 84 -2.68 -7.07 -8.26
N TYR A 85 -1.98 -6.50 -9.25
CA TYR A 85 -2.53 -6.19 -10.58
C TYR A 85 -2.48 -7.39 -11.55
N GLY A 86 -1.98 -8.55 -11.10
CA GLY A 86 -1.76 -9.72 -11.94
C GLY A 86 -0.67 -9.48 -12.99
N ARG A 87 0.35 -8.68 -12.65
CA ARG A 87 1.54 -8.46 -13.47
C ARG A 87 2.75 -8.90 -12.65
N TYR A 88 3.57 -9.76 -13.24
CA TYR A 88 4.75 -10.31 -12.58
C TYR A 88 5.99 -9.85 -13.32
N ASN A 89 7.16 -9.87 -12.65
CA ASN A 89 8.46 -9.53 -13.24
C ASN A 89 8.49 -8.13 -13.89
N LYS A 90 8.00 -7.12 -13.16
CA LYS A 90 7.99 -5.72 -13.62
C LYS A 90 9.05 -4.90 -12.89
N ALA A 91 9.82 -4.13 -13.64
CA ALA A 91 10.87 -3.27 -13.10
C ALA A 91 10.29 -2.04 -12.40
N SER A 92 9.13 -1.54 -12.83
CA SER A 92 8.54 -0.34 -12.26
C SER A 92 7.01 -0.34 -12.28
N MET A 93 6.39 0.50 -11.45
CA MET A 93 4.93 0.69 -11.47
C MET A 93 4.44 1.39 -12.73
N SER A 94 5.29 2.18 -13.41
CA SER A 94 4.96 2.70 -14.74
C SER A 94 4.83 1.58 -15.78
N ASP A 95 5.64 0.52 -15.71
CA ASP A 95 5.51 -0.65 -16.60
C ASP A 95 4.23 -1.41 -16.29
N VAL A 96 3.91 -1.61 -15.01
CA VAL A 96 2.63 -2.20 -14.58
C VAL A 96 1.46 -1.36 -15.10
N ARG A 97 1.54 -0.03 -14.98
CA ARG A 97 0.52 0.90 -15.47
C ARG A 97 0.31 0.78 -16.97
N TYR A 98 1.40 0.72 -17.74
CA TYR A 98 1.38 0.58 -19.18
C TYR A 98 0.76 -0.76 -19.61
N ASP A 99 1.18 -1.86 -18.99
CA ASP A 99 0.61 -3.19 -19.24
C ASP A 99 -0.90 -3.26 -18.97
N VAL A 100 -1.34 -2.70 -17.84
CA VAL A 100 -2.76 -2.65 -17.49
C VAL A 100 -3.53 -1.78 -18.48
N TRP A 101 -2.95 -0.65 -18.90
CA TRP A 101 -3.53 0.20 -19.94
C TRP A 101 -3.71 -0.57 -21.25
N LEU A 102 -2.66 -1.19 -21.79
CA LEU A 102 -2.73 -2.01 -23.01
C LEU A 102 -3.79 -3.10 -22.93
N SER A 103 -3.82 -3.81 -21.80
CA SER A 103 -4.78 -4.90 -21.55
C SER A 103 -6.23 -4.42 -21.50
N THR A 104 -6.43 -3.14 -21.19
CA THR A 104 -7.75 -2.55 -21.01
C THR A 104 -8.23 -1.87 -22.29
N ILE A 105 -7.37 -1.12 -22.99
CA ILE A 105 -7.74 -0.50 -24.27
C ILE A 105 -7.98 -1.54 -25.37
N GLY A 106 -7.22 -2.65 -25.37
CA GLY A 106 -7.38 -3.70 -26.39
C GLY A 106 -8.70 -4.46 -26.30
N LYS A 107 -9.49 -4.24 -25.24
CA LYS A 107 -10.74 -4.96 -24.97
C LYS A 107 -11.98 -4.07 -25.02
N ILE A 108 -11.82 -2.76 -25.19
CA ILE A 108 -12.89 -1.80 -24.94
C ILE A 108 -13.00 -0.79 -26.08
N ASN A 109 -14.22 -0.50 -26.52
CA ASN A 109 -14.49 0.60 -27.46
C ASN A 109 -14.14 1.95 -26.82
N ILE A 110 -13.60 2.91 -27.59
CA ILE A 110 -13.20 4.26 -27.16
C ILE A 110 -14.22 4.94 -26.23
N ARG A 111 -15.52 4.70 -26.41
CA ARG A 111 -16.59 5.25 -25.56
C ARG A 111 -16.57 4.78 -24.09
N ASN A 112 -15.95 3.64 -23.80
CA ASN A 112 -15.89 3.01 -22.48
C ASN A 112 -14.47 3.05 -21.89
N MET A 113 -13.63 3.97 -22.37
CA MET A 113 -12.24 4.08 -21.95
C MET A 113 -12.14 4.34 -20.43
N PRO A 114 -11.27 3.62 -19.70
CA PRO A 114 -11.13 3.83 -18.27
C PRO A 114 -10.63 5.24 -17.98
N LYS A 115 -11.15 5.83 -16.90
CA LYS A 115 -10.57 7.05 -16.34
C LYS A 115 -9.11 6.80 -15.97
N LEU A 116 -8.21 7.75 -16.25
CA LEU A 116 -6.78 7.63 -15.94
C LEU A 116 -6.48 7.31 -14.47
N GLN A 117 -7.37 7.72 -13.56
CA GLN A 117 -7.30 7.44 -12.13
C GLN A 117 -7.59 5.97 -11.76
N ALA A 118 -8.16 5.18 -12.67
CA ALA A 118 -8.42 3.76 -12.47
C ALA A 118 -7.21 2.87 -12.79
N LEU A 119 -6.15 3.45 -13.37
CA LEU A 119 -4.92 2.76 -13.71
C LEU A 119 -3.97 2.69 -12.50
N PRO A 120 -3.02 1.73 -12.46
CA PRO A 120 -1.97 1.66 -11.44
C PRO A 120 -1.22 2.99 -11.30
N PRO A 121 -0.68 3.33 -10.11
CA PRO A 121 0.07 4.58 -9.93
C PRO A 121 1.29 4.66 -10.86
N THR A 122 1.78 5.87 -11.12
CA THR A 122 3.09 6.07 -11.73
C THR A 122 4.19 5.70 -10.75
N THR A 123 5.39 5.37 -11.22
CA THR A 123 6.54 5.05 -10.35
C THR A 123 6.81 6.14 -9.29
N GLY A 124 6.80 7.42 -9.68
CA GLY A 124 7.04 8.51 -8.73
C GLY A 124 5.94 8.66 -7.66
N SER A 125 4.67 8.51 -8.04
CA SER A 125 3.56 8.54 -7.07
C SER A 125 3.60 7.33 -6.13
N PHE A 126 3.92 6.16 -6.68
CA PHE A 126 4.06 4.93 -5.91
C PHE A 126 5.20 5.01 -4.91
N LEU A 127 6.37 5.51 -5.32
CA LEU A 127 7.53 5.70 -4.44
C LEU A 127 7.18 6.53 -3.21
N GLU A 128 6.51 7.67 -3.38
CA GLU A 128 6.07 8.50 -2.26
C GLU A 128 5.02 7.80 -1.39
N ASN A 129 4.20 6.93 -1.97
CA ASN A 129 3.26 6.11 -1.22
C ASN A 129 3.95 5.01 -0.40
N VAL A 130 4.97 4.36 -0.97
CA VAL A 130 5.80 3.34 -0.29
C VAL A 130 6.52 3.95 0.90
N LYS A 131 7.07 5.16 0.75
CA LYS A 131 7.67 5.90 1.87
C LYS A 131 6.70 6.07 3.04
N ARG A 132 5.48 6.51 2.75
CA ARG A 132 4.43 6.68 3.78
C ARG A 132 4.01 5.35 4.38
N ALA A 133 3.86 4.31 3.56
CA ALA A 133 3.52 2.97 4.01
C ALA A 133 4.58 2.39 4.95
N HIS A 134 5.86 2.52 4.57
CA HIS A 134 6.99 2.07 5.37
C HIS A 134 7.02 2.77 6.72
N LEU A 135 6.93 4.11 6.74
CA LEU A 135 6.85 4.88 8.00
C LEU A 135 5.68 4.42 8.88
N GLN A 136 4.48 4.29 8.30
CA GLN A 136 3.29 3.92 9.06
C GLN A 136 3.43 2.53 9.68
N ALA A 137 3.99 1.57 8.94
CA ALA A 137 4.19 0.21 9.44
C ALA A 137 5.29 0.16 10.51
N CYS A 138 6.40 0.89 10.34
CA CYS A 138 7.44 1.03 11.36
C CYS A 138 6.86 1.62 12.67
N ILE A 139 6.00 2.65 12.59
CA ILE A 139 5.32 3.22 13.76
C ILE A 139 4.46 2.16 14.45
N TRP A 140 3.67 1.38 13.70
CA TRP A 140 2.84 0.33 14.29
C TRP A 140 3.67 -0.75 14.98
N LYS A 141 4.78 -1.15 14.38
CA LYS A 141 5.69 -2.16 14.95
C LYS A 141 6.33 -1.68 16.25
N ALA A 142 6.69 -0.40 16.30
CA ALA A 142 7.25 0.25 17.48
C ALA A 142 6.24 0.53 18.61
N THR A 143 4.93 0.29 18.42
CA THR A 143 3.93 0.55 19.48
C THR A 143 4.13 -0.27 20.75
N LEU A 144 4.87 -1.38 20.65
CA LEU A 144 5.21 -2.24 21.78
C LEU A 144 6.56 -1.88 22.42
N GLU A 145 7.30 -0.94 21.84
CA GLU A 145 8.60 -0.51 22.33
C GLU A 145 8.43 0.53 23.44
N GLN A 146 9.22 0.40 24.51
CA GLN A 146 9.19 1.35 25.63
C GLN A 146 9.65 2.75 25.21
N ASP A 147 10.62 2.83 24.29
CA ASP A 147 11.13 4.08 23.72
C ASP A 147 11.10 3.99 22.19
N PRO A 148 9.96 4.36 21.56
CA PRO A 148 9.79 4.20 20.13
C PRO A 148 10.74 5.15 19.36
N PRO A 149 11.27 4.71 18.22
CA PRO A 149 12.19 5.52 17.42
C PRO A 149 11.54 6.81 16.94
N THR A 150 12.31 7.90 17.00
CA THR A 150 11.91 9.17 16.40
C THR A 150 12.05 9.09 14.88
N PHE A 151 10.97 9.40 14.15
CA PHE A 151 10.99 9.45 12.68
C PHE A 151 10.93 10.89 12.18
N ASN A 152 11.81 11.25 11.26
CA ASN A 152 11.67 12.49 10.49
C ASN A 152 10.67 12.28 9.35
N VAL A 153 9.39 12.61 9.57
CA VAL A 153 8.32 12.38 8.59
C VAL A 153 8.59 13.01 7.21
N THR A 154 9.43 14.05 7.12
CA THR A 154 9.74 14.71 5.85
C THR A 154 10.58 13.86 4.89
N GLU A 155 11.26 12.84 5.40
CA GLU A 155 11.99 11.84 4.61
C GLU A 155 11.04 10.78 4.03
N PHE A 156 9.83 10.67 4.59
CA PHE A 156 8.87 9.60 4.31
C PHE A 156 7.64 10.07 3.52
N GLY A 157 7.83 10.98 2.57
CA GLY A 157 6.78 11.36 1.63
C GLY A 157 5.74 12.35 2.20
N TRP A 158 6.17 13.14 3.18
CA TRP A 158 5.42 14.25 3.78
C TRP A 158 6.20 15.57 3.66
N LYS A 159 5.49 16.69 3.62
CA LYS A 159 6.08 18.04 3.61
C LYS A 159 5.37 18.95 4.60
N LYS A 160 6.15 19.76 5.31
CA LYS A 160 5.62 20.87 6.12
C LYS A 160 5.54 22.12 5.24
N ARG A 161 4.36 22.71 5.13
CA ARG A 161 4.21 24.05 4.53
C ARG A 161 4.40 25.08 5.63
N LYS A 162 5.04 26.22 5.34
CA LYS A 162 5.33 27.28 6.34
C LYS A 162 4.10 27.72 7.14
N TRP A 163 2.93 27.73 6.52
CA TRP A 163 1.66 28.16 7.10
C TRP A 163 0.76 27.02 7.59
N ALA A 164 1.13 25.76 7.33
CA ALA A 164 0.28 24.63 7.67
C ALA A 164 0.59 24.10 9.08
N ARG A 165 -0.47 23.89 9.86
CA ARG A 165 -0.39 23.16 11.14
C ARG A 165 -0.15 21.67 10.95
N PHE A 166 -0.43 21.14 9.76
CA PHE A 166 -0.33 19.71 9.43
C PHE A 166 0.65 19.45 8.27
N PHE A 167 1.23 18.26 8.28
CA PHE A 167 2.01 17.76 7.16
C PHE A 167 1.10 17.40 5.99
N HIS A 168 1.58 17.62 4.77
CA HIS A 168 0.87 17.31 3.53
C HIS A 168 1.63 16.24 2.76
N PRO A 169 0.95 15.32 2.05
CA PRO A 169 1.63 14.36 1.20
C PRO A 169 2.45 15.07 0.12
N SER A 170 3.68 14.60 -0.14
CA SER A 170 4.43 15.03 -1.31
C SER A 170 3.95 14.31 -2.56
N TYR A 171 3.91 15.07 -3.66
CA TYR A 171 3.60 14.59 -5.00
C TYR A 171 4.71 15.04 -5.97
N LEU A 172 5.06 14.19 -6.93
CA LEU A 172 5.92 14.51 -8.09
C LEU A 172 5.06 14.62 -9.37
N PRO A 173 5.41 15.48 -10.34
CA PRO A 173 6.53 16.41 -10.34
C PRO A 173 6.13 17.77 -9.73
N MET A 174 7.05 18.37 -8.97
CA MET A 174 6.93 19.78 -8.62
C MET A 174 7.12 20.59 -9.90
N LYS A 175 6.05 21.14 -10.46
CA LYS A 175 6.22 22.33 -11.32
C LYS A 175 6.74 23.43 -10.40
N ASN A 176 7.99 23.83 -10.58
CA ASN A 176 8.44 25.14 -10.14
C ASN A 176 7.50 26.14 -10.83
N ARG A 177 6.56 26.71 -10.08
CA ARG A 177 5.79 27.89 -10.47
C ARG A 177 6.24 29.02 -9.58
#